data_AF-A0A0R1PIP3-F1
#
_entry.id   AF-A0A0R1PIP3-F1
#
_cell.length_a   1.000
_cell.length_b   1.000
_cell.length_c   1.000
_cell.angle_alpha   90.00
_cell.angle_beta   90.00
_cell.angle_gamma   90.00
#
_symmetry.space_group_name_H-M   'P 1'
#
loop_
_entity.id
_entity.type
_entity.pdbx_description
1 polymer ?
#
loop_
_entity_poly.entity_id
_entity_poly.type
_entity_poly.pdbx_seq_one_letter_code
_entity_poly.pdbx_strand_id
1 'polypeptide(L)'
;MIEVYAALNESGLLVDALKAKKEDSYYCCYCKQKVKLITTQSRIYFRHKNKCNNEINERLIHRKGKKILMNELSKLNLQSLKSEVYLSKIKQRPDILVNGNFAVEYQCAQINVDILTKRVNGYRTVGIKNIWILGGHYLKAKLGREHLKFITYNKIWRFYLLTLDSRQGVMKLFYNIEFIGPFNKLIYQVKVFPRTKFYKLFIFRPEMTQKSRIYSNKHWLKKIRKKNDLVSQKFKLDFYNAHRITVEEYLKKGRFEAEYPIFANPAWQRHCGQISRRLRQPLLKK
;
A
#
# COMPACT_ATOMS: atom_id res chain seq x y z
N MET A 1 2.44 -2.02 19.52
CA MET A 1 3.11 -3.07 20.31
C MET A 1 2.07 -3.63 21.26
N ILE A 2 2.00 -4.95 21.43
CA ILE A 2 1.02 -5.58 22.35
C ILE A 2 1.79 -5.94 23.63
N GLU A 3 1.43 -5.30 24.73
CA GLU A 3 1.88 -5.65 26.07
C GLU A 3 1.05 -6.83 26.55
N VAL A 4 1.70 -7.87 27.09
CA VAL A 4 1.03 -9.06 27.59
C VAL A 4 1.47 -9.27 29.04
N TYR A 5 0.50 -9.43 29.94
CA TYR A 5 0.76 -9.57 31.38
C TYR A 5 0.82 -11.05 31.85
N ALA A 6 0.57 -12.00 30.95
CA ALA A 6 0.72 -13.44 31.21
C ALA A 6 1.33 -14.17 30.01
N ALA A 7 2.13 -15.21 30.26
CA ALA A 7 2.78 -16.03 29.24
C ALA A 7 2.88 -17.50 29.68
N LEU A 8 3.04 -18.41 28.75
CA LEU A 8 3.24 -19.84 29.02
C LEU A 8 4.71 -20.09 29.34
N ASN A 9 5.01 -20.88 30.38
CA ASN A 9 6.36 -21.39 30.63
C ASN A 9 6.67 -22.61 29.72
N GLU A 10 7.83 -23.25 29.92
CA GLU A 10 8.24 -24.42 29.13
C GLU A 10 7.33 -25.64 29.29
N SER A 11 6.69 -25.81 30.46
CA SER A 11 5.69 -26.86 30.69
C SER A 11 4.28 -26.51 30.18
N GLY A 12 4.12 -25.36 29.51
CA GLY A 12 2.84 -24.92 28.93
C GLY A 12 1.85 -24.36 29.95
N LEU A 13 2.28 -24.10 31.19
CA LEU A 13 1.47 -23.48 32.24
C LEU A 13 1.48 -21.96 32.11
N LEU A 14 0.33 -21.32 32.33
CA LEU A 14 0.20 -19.87 32.28
C LEU A 14 0.80 -19.24 33.54
N VAL A 15 1.72 -18.31 33.35
CA VAL A 15 2.46 -17.58 34.39
C VAL A 15 2.23 -16.08 34.23
N ASP A 16 1.87 -15.42 35.34
CA ASP A 16 1.74 -13.96 35.43
C ASP A 16 3.13 -13.30 35.43
N ALA A 17 3.26 -12.15 34.75
CA ALA A 17 4.51 -11.40 34.68
C ALA A 17 5.08 -11.01 36.06
N LEU A 18 4.24 -10.82 37.08
CA LEU A 18 4.66 -10.54 38.46
C LEU A 18 5.31 -11.74 39.15
N LYS A 19 4.98 -12.97 38.73
CA LYS A 19 5.50 -14.23 39.29
C LYS A 19 6.62 -14.83 38.44
N ALA A 20 6.96 -14.17 37.34
CA ALA A 20 7.93 -14.64 36.36
C ALA A 20 9.36 -14.27 36.79
N LYS A 21 10.28 -15.21 36.61
CA LYS A 21 11.73 -15.00 36.80
C LYS A 21 12.39 -14.63 35.48
N LYS A 22 13.42 -13.79 35.48
CA LYS A 22 14.06 -13.30 34.24
C LYS A 22 14.84 -14.40 33.50
N GLU A 23 15.27 -15.41 34.24
CA GLU A 23 16.12 -16.51 33.80
C GLU A 23 15.33 -17.55 33.00
N ASP A 24 14.01 -17.62 33.19
CA ASP A 24 13.15 -18.62 32.57
C ASP A 24 12.72 -18.23 31.14
N SER A 25 12.41 -19.24 30.33
CA SER A 25 11.81 -19.05 29.00
C SER A 25 10.29 -18.95 29.06
N TYR A 26 9.74 -17.97 28.34
CA TYR A 26 8.30 -17.76 28.24
C TYR A 26 7.81 -17.65 26.80
N TYR A 27 6.56 -18.02 26.57
CA TYR A 27 5.89 -18.04 25.27
C TYR A 27 4.53 -17.36 25.32
N CYS A 28 4.20 -16.55 24.32
CA CYS A 28 2.91 -15.88 24.25
C CYS A 28 1.75 -16.90 24.19
N CYS A 29 0.74 -16.76 25.05
CA CYS A 29 -0.41 -17.66 25.10
C CYS A 29 -1.27 -17.62 23.81
N TYR A 30 -1.22 -16.53 23.05
CA TYR A 30 -1.99 -16.35 21.81
C TYR A 30 -1.27 -16.86 20.55
N CYS A 31 0.04 -16.64 20.44
CA CYS A 31 0.79 -16.95 19.22
C CYS A 31 1.90 -17.99 19.40
N LYS A 32 2.11 -18.48 20.62
CA LYS A 32 3.14 -19.46 21.02
C LYS A 32 4.59 -19.04 20.73
N GLN A 33 4.85 -17.76 20.42
CA GLN A 33 6.19 -17.24 20.16
C GLN A 33 6.92 -16.84 21.45
N LYS A 34 8.25 -16.95 21.46
CA LYS A 34 9.09 -16.61 22.62
C LYS A 34 8.99 -15.13 22.98
N VAL A 35 8.74 -14.84 24.25
CA VAL A 35 8.68 -13.49 24.83
C VAL A 35 9.82 -13.31 25.86
N LYS A 36 10.14 -12.06 26.19
CA LYS A 36 11.06 -11.69 27.28
C LYS A 36 10.29 -10.99 28.38
N LEU A 37 10.62 -11.32 29.63
CA LEU A 37 10.16 -10.53 30.77
C LEU A 37 10.86 -9.17 30.79
N ILE A 38 10.08 -8.10 30.86
CA ILE A 38 10.54 -6.72 30.97
C ILE A 38 10.13 -6.20 32.34
N THR A 39 11.12 -5.81 33.14
CA THR A 39 10.94 -5.19 34.45
C THR A 39 11.37 -3.73 34.33
N THR A 40 10.44 -2.80 34.54
CA THR A 40 10.69 -1.36 34.65
C THR A 40 10.35 -0.89 36.06
N GLN A 41 10.77 0.32 36.44
CA GLN A 41 10.47 0.88 37.77
C GLN A 41 8.97 0.92 38.12
N SER A 42 8.10 0.97 37.11
CA SER A 42 6.64 1.09 37.31
C SER A 42 5.81 -0.09 36.79
N ARG A 43 6.39 -1.02 36.02
CA ARG A 43 5.65 -2.11 35.35
C ARG A 43 6.51 -3.35 35.10
N ILE A 44 5.89 -4.52 35.24
CA ILE A 44 6.46 -5.82 34.86
C ILE A 44 5.53 -6.46 33.82
N TYR A 45 6.05 -6.83 32.65
CA TYR A 45 5.26 -7.41 31.57
C TYR A 45 6.11 -8.25 30.61
N PHE A 46 5.46 -9.10 29.83
CA PHE A 46 6.12 -9.84 28.75
C PHE A 46 6.08 -9.04 27.45
N ARG A 47 7.23 -8.97 26.79
CA ARG A 47 7.38 -8.36 25.47
C ARG A 47 7.86 -9.40 24.49
N HIS A 48 7.23 -9.46 23.32
CA HIS A 48 7.79 -10.21 22.21
C HIS A 48 9.21 -9.71 21.94
N LYS A 49 10.18 -10.62 21.77
CA LYS A 49 11.40 -10.24 21.05
C LYS A 49 10.89 -9.83 19.67
N ASN A 50 11.01 -8.56 19.30
CA ASN A 50 10.64 -8.12 17.94
C ASN A 50 11.23 -9.10 16.94
N LYS A 51 10.51 -9.35 15.83
CA LYS A 51 10.92 -10.20 14.70
C LYS A 51 12.27 -9.72 14.13
N CYS A 52 13.37 -10.02 14.81
CA CYS A 52 14.70 -9.50 14.47
C CYS A 52 15.11 -9.99 13.08
N ASN A 53 14.75 -11.22 12.71
CA ASN A 53 14.98 -11.72 11.35
C ASN A 53 14.20 -10.96 10.28
N ASN A 54 12.97 -10.50 10.55
CA ASN A 54 12.22 -9.75 9.54
C ASN A 54 12.72 -8.32 9.42
N GLU A 55 13.07 -7.65 10.53
CA GLU A 55 13.62 -6.29 10.48
C GLU A 55 15.03 -6.25 9.87
N ILE A 56 15.88 -7.25 10.16
CA ILE A 56 17.20 -7.38 9.54
C ILE A 56 17.04 -7.66 8.04
N ASN A 57 16.19 -8.63 7.66
CA ASN A 57 15.95 -8.93 6.25
C ASN A 57 15.29 -7.75 5.52
N GLU A 58 14.37 -7.04 6.15
CA GLU A 58 13.74 -5.84 5.59
C GLU A 58 14.76 -4.71 5.42
N ARG A 59 15.62 -4.46 6.42
CA ARG A 59 16.72 -3.49 6.32
C ARG A 59 17.72 -3.88 5.22
N LEU A 60 18.03 -5.16 5.05
CA LEU A 60 18.91 -5.66 3.97
C LEU A 60 18.25 -5.50 2.60
N ILE A 61 16.98 -5.88 2.44
CA ILE A 61 16.19 -5.70 1.21
C ILE A 61 16.09 -4.22 0.85
N HIS A 62 15.87 -3.35 1.85
CA HIS A 62 15.82 -1.90 1.70
C HIS A 62 17.15 -1.34 1.22
N ARG A 63 18.25 -1.65 1.93
CA ARG A 63 19.62 -1.25 1.55
C ARG A 63 19.99 -1.74 0.16
N LYS A 64 19.69 -3.01 -0.17
CA LYS A 64 19.95 -3.59 -1.50
C LYS A 64 19.18 -2.85 -2.59
N GLY A 65 17.90 -2.56 -2.38
CA GLY A 65 17.09 -1.83 -3.36
C GLY A 65 17.57 -0.40 -3.56
N LYS A 66 17.90 0.32 -2.48
CA LYS A 66 18.52 1.66 -2.60
C LYS A 66 19.83 1.62 -3.39
N LYS A 67 20.70 0.64 -3.12
CA LYS A 67 21.96 0.47 -3.85
C LYS A 67 21.72 0.21 -5.33
N ILE A 68 20.73 -0.63 -5.68
CA ILE A 68 20.34 -0.83 -7.08
C ILE A 68 19.90 0.49 -7.72
N LEU A 69 19.00 1.24 -7.06
CA LEU A 69 18.50 2.51 -7.59
C LEU A 69 19.62 3.54 -7.75
N MET A 70 20.49 3.71 -6.75
CA MET A 70 21.66 4.59 -6.83
C MET A 70 22.56 4.23 -8.02
N ASN A 71 22.90 2.95 -8.17
CA ASN A 71 23.77 2.48 -9.25
C ASN A 71 23.16 2.66 -10.65
N GLU A 72 21.84 2.54 -10.79
CA GLU A 72 21.20 2.74 -12.10
C GLU A 72 20.99 4.23 -12.40
N LEU A 73 20.70 5.05 -11.39
CA LEU A 73 20.61 6.50 -11.54
C LEU A 73 21.97 7.14 -11.83
N SER A 74 23.06 6.64 -11.25
CA SER A 74 24.41 7.18 -11.49
C SER A 74 24.92 6.99 -12.92
N LYS A 75 24.27 6.11 -13.70
CA LYS A 75 24.58 5.92 -15.13
C LYS A 75 23.91 6.97 -16.03
N LEU A 76 23.00 7.76 -15.48
CA LEU A 76 22.34 8.85 -16.19
C LEU A 76 23.19 10.12 -16.08
N ASN A 77 23.10 10.99 -17.07
CA ASN A 77 23.77 12.30 -17.03
C ASN A 77 23.04 13.25 -16.05
N LEU A 78 23.36 13.13 -14.76
CA LEU A 78 22.74 13.90 -13.67
C LEU A 78 23.76 14.89 -13.08
N GLN A 79 23.31 16.09 -12.73
CA GLN A 79 24.14 17.10 -12.08
C GLN A 79 24.52 16.71 -10.64
N SER A 80 23.60 16.08 -9.90
CA SER A 80 23.90 15.54 -8.58
C SER A 80 23.02 14.36 -8.21
N LEU A 81 23.60 13.43 -7.45
CA LEU A 81 22.93 12.25 -6.91
C LEU A 81 23.41 12.03 -5.48
N LYS A 82 22.53 12.18 -4.50
CA LYS A 82 22.86 12.09 -3.07
C LYS A 82 21.92 11.12 -2.35
N SER A 83 22.45 10.30 -1.46
CA SER A 83 21.66 9.37 -0.63
C SER A 83 21.39 9.96 0.75
N GLU A 84 20.17 9.77 1.28
CA GLU A 84 19.79 10.09 2.67
C GLU A 84 20.06 11.54 3.15
N VAL A 85 20.00 12.51 2.25
CA VAL A 85 20.20 13.95 2.57
C VAL A 85 19.13 14.45 3.53
N TYR A 86 19.53 15.11 4.61
CA TYR A 86 18.58 15.77 5.51
C TYR A 86 18.10 17.12 4.95
N LEU A 87 16.82 17.19 4.63
CA LEU A 87 16.13 18.39 4.17
C LEU A 87 15.55 19.13 5.38
N SER A 88 16.34 20.02 5.98
CA SER A 88 16.00 20.72 7.23
C SER A 88 14.66 21.47 7.18
N LYS A 89 14.37 22.16 6.06
CA LYS A 89 13.11 22.91 5.85
C LYS A 89 11.84 22.07 6.06
N ILE A 90 11.91 20.77 5.77
CA ILE A 90 10.77 19.85 5.86
C ILE A 90 11.00 18.73 6.86
N LYS A 91 12.14 18.73 7.56
CA LYS A 91 12.58 17.71 8.51
C LYS A 91 12.44 16.28 7.96
N GLN A 92 12.77 16.09 6.68
CA GLN A 92 12.66 14.81 5.96
C GLN A 92 14.02 14.35 5.42
N ARG A 93 14.15 13.04 5.23
CA ARG A 93 15.24 12.40 4.49
C ARG A 93 14.65 11.58 3.35
N PRO A 94 14.72 12.03 2.09
CA PRO A 94 14.47 11.15 0.95
C PRO A 94 15.51 10.04 0.94
N ASP A 95 15.14 8.88 0.42
CA ASP A 95 16.12 7.80 0.24
C ASP A 95 17.22 8.22 -0.74
N ILE A 96 16.84 8.84 -1.86
CA ILE A 96 17.76 9.39 -2.87
C ILE A 96 17.24 10.75 -3.32
N LEU A 97 18.13 11.74 -3.43
CA LEU A 97 17.87 13.07 -3.97
C LEU A 97 18.65 13.26 -5.26
N VAL A 98 17.94 13.55 -6.34
CA VAL A 98 18.47 13.79 -7.69
C VAL A 98 18.38 15.27 -8.00
N ASN A 99 19.49 15.87 -8.46
CA ASN A 99 19.62 17.27 -8.88
C ASN A 99 19.07 18.29 -7.85
N GLY A 100 19.01 17.91 -6.57
CA GLY A 100 18.44 18.74 -5.50
C GLY A 100 16.92 18.96 -5.55
N ASN A 101 16.22 18.57 -6.63
CA ASN A 101 14.82 18.92 -6.88
C ASN A 101 13.90 17.71 -7.11
N PHE A 102 14.43 16.48 -7.07
CA PHE A 102 13.67 15.27 -7.30
C PHE A 102 14.02 14.17 -6.27
N ALA A 103 13.07 13.81 -5.44
CA ALA A 103 13.20 12.75 -4.44
C ALA A 103 12.74 11.39 -5.00
N VAL A 104 13.56 10.36 -4.82
CA VAL A 104 13.19 8.97 -5.06
C VAL A 104 13.06 8.27 -3.71
N GLU A 105 11.90 7.66 -3.48
CA GLU A 105 11.57 6.94 -2.25
C GLU A 105 11.43 5.45 -2.55
N TYR A 106 12.12 4.60 -1.79
CA TYR A 106 12.02 3.15 -1.89
C TYR A 106 11.32 2.57 -0.68
N GLN A 107 10.00 2.41 -0.76
CA GLN A 107 9.20 2.01 0.40
C GLN A 107 9.07 0.48 0.48
N CYS A 108 9.77 -0.16 1.42
CA CYS A 108 9.65 -1.60 1.72
C CYS A 108 8.63 -1.91 2.83
N ALA A 109 8.58 -1.08 3.86
CA ALA A 109 7.76 -1.28 5.06
C ALA A 109 6.34 -0.76 4.89
N GLN A 110 5.39 -1.28 5.66
CA GLN A 110 4.07 -0.66 5.72
C GLN A 110 4.17 0.78 6.24
N ILE A 111 3.66 1.74 5.46
CA ILE A 111 3.55 3.15 5.87
C ILE A 111 2.09 3.57 5.99
N ASN A 112 1.73 4.30 7.04
CA ASN A 112 0.40 4.87 7.17
C ASN A 112 0.19 5.97 6.11
N VAL A 113 -1.02 6.09 5.56
CA VAL A 113 -1.39 7.16 4.62
C VAL A 113 -1.17 8.56 5.20
N ASP A 114 -1.31 8.78 6.51
CA ASP A 114 -1.01 10.06 7.15
C ASP A 114 0.47 10.42 7.05
N ILE A 115 1.36 9.47 7.31
CA ILE A 115 2.81 9.65 7.19
C ILE A 115 3.19 9.86 5.72
N LEU A 116 2.64 9.07 4.80
CA LEU A 116 2.81 9.26 3.36
C LEU A 116 2.35 10.66 2.93
N THR A 117 1.19 11.11 3.41
CA THR A 117 0.65 12.45 3.14
C THR A 117 1.61 13.53 3.61
N LYS A 118 2.10 13.43 4.86
CA LYS A 118 3.07 14.37 5.42
C LYS A 118 4.33 14.46 4.55
N ARG A 119 4.90 13.30 4.16
CA ARG A 119 6.12 13.25 3.35
C ARG A 119 5.94 13.89 1.97
N VAL A 120 4.86 13.53 1.28
CA VAL A 120 4.56 14.06 -0.05
C VAL A 120 4.27 15.56 -0.01
N ASN A 121 3.52 16.02 1.00
CA ASN A 121 3.28 17.45 1.20
C ASN A 121 4.57 18.20 1.53
N GLY A 122 5.44 17.64 2.36
CA GLY A 122 6.76 18.23 2.64
C GLY A 122 7.57 18.44 1.36
N TYR A 123 7.66 17.45 0.46
CA TYR A 123 8.33 17.68 -0.83
C TYR A 123 7.65 18.78 -1.64
N ARG A 124 6.32 18.80 -1.68
CA ARG A 124 5.54 19.81 -2.41
C ARG A 124 5.80 21.24 -1.91
N THR A 125 5.89 21.46 -0.60
CA THR A 125 6.08 22.81 -0.03
C THR A 125 7.45 23.42 -0.35
N VAL A 126 8.46 22.60 -0.65
CA VAL A 126 9.80 23.06 -1.05
C VAL A 126 10.07 22.88 -2.55
N GLY A 127 9.04 22.65 -3.36
CA GLY A 127 9.18 22.53 -4.82
C GLY A 127 9.89 21.25 -5.30
N ILE A 128 10.05 20.25 -4.42
CA ILE A 128 10.69 18.98 -4.77
C ILE A 128 9.64 18.03 -5.38
N LYS A 129 9.90 17.56 -6.60
CA LYS A 129 9.14 16.47 -7.21
C LYS A 129 9.51 15.14 -6.56
N ASN A 130 8.63 14.15 -6.58
CA ASN A 130 8.94 12.85 -6.00
C ASN A 130 8.36 11.68 -6.78
N ILE A 131 9.00 10.52 -6.63
CA ILE A 131 8.51 9.23 -7.11
C ILE A 131 8.68 8.17 -6.02
N TRP A 132 7.69 7.30 -5.90
CA TRP A 132 7.67 6.22 -4.92
C TRP A 132 7.76 4.89 -5.64
N ILE A 133 8.73 4.07 -5.24
CA ILE A 133 8.99 2.74 -5.75
C ILE A 133 8.76 1.77 -4.59
N LEU A 134 7.87 0.80 -4.78
CA LEU A 134 7.49 -0.12 -3.71
C LEU A 134 8.35 -1.39 -3.71
N GLY A 135 8.80 -1.81 -2.53
CA GLY A 135 9.57 -3.03 -2.31
C GLY A 135 9.00 -3.87 -1.16
N GLY A 136 9.76 -4.88 -0.73
CA GLY A 136 9.49 -5.64 0.50
C GLY A 136 8.03 -6.08 0.64
N HIS A 137 7.34 -5.55 1.65
CA HIS A 137 5.96 -5.88 1.99
C HIS A 137 4.95 -5.68 0.83
N TYR A 138 5.24 -4.76 -0.08
CA TYR A 138 4.37 -4.43 -1.21
C TYR A 138 4.60 -5.32 -2.44
N LEU A 139 5.58 -6.22 -2.41
CA LEU A 139 5.82 -7.16 -3.50
C LEU A 139 4.81 -8.32 -3.43
N LYS A 140 3.60 -8.05 -3.94
CA LYS A 140 2.51 -9.05 -4.03
C LYS A 140 2.31 -9.49 -5.48
N ALA A 141 1.67 -10.65 -5.64
CA ALA A 141 1.34 -11.18 -6.96
C ALA A 141 0.40 -10.25 -7.76
N LYS A 142 -0.46 -9.50 -7.08
CA LYS A 142 -1.41 -8.55 -7.67
C LYS A 142 -1.50 -7.27 -6.84
N LEU A 143 -1.83 -6.16 -7.49
CA LEU A 143 -2.15 -4.92 -6.79
C LEU A 143 -3.42 -5.09 -5.95
N GLY A 144 -3.45 -4.42 -4.81
CA GLY A 144 -4.53 -4.47 -3.84
C GLY A 144 -4.71 -3.14 -3.11
N ARG A 145 -5.64 -3.09 -2.15
CA ARG A 145 -6.05 -1.84 -1.46
C ARG A 145 -4.89 -1.06 -0.86
N GLU A 146 -3.89 -1.73 -0.29
CA GLU A 146 -2.75 -1.05 0.34
C GLU A 146 -1.84 -0.30 -0.65
N HIS A 147 -1.92 -0.61 -1.94
CA HIS A 147 -1.16 0.03 -3.02
C HIS A 147 -1.83 1.31 -3.51
N LEU A 148 -3.15 1.43 -3.35
CA LEU A 148 -3.95 2.50 -3.94
C LEU A 148 -3.46 3.90 -3.54
N LYS A 149 -2.99 4.07 -2.29
CA LYS A 149 -2.44 5.35 -1.78
C LYS A 149 -1.17 5.81 -2.50
N PHE A 150 -0.48 4.90 -3.20
CA PHE A 150 0.74 5.17 -3.95
C PHE A 150 0.50 5.33 -5.46
N ILE A 151 -0.75 5.21 -5.93
CA ILE A 151 -1.05 5.48 -7.33
C ILE A 151 -0.76 6.95 -7.61
N THR A 152 -0.03 7.18 -8.69
CA THR A 152 0.29 8.49 -9.25
C THR A 152 -0.19 8.56 -10.70
N TYR A 153 -0.03 9.71 -11.35
CA TYR A 153 -0.52 9.94 -12.70
C TYR A 153 0.49 10.71 -13.55
N ASN A 154 0.66 10.29 -14.80
CA ASN A 154 1.24 11.12 -15.85
C ASN A 154 0.54 10.81 -17.20
N LYS A 155 0.70 11.69 -18.19
CA LYS A 155 0.02 11.56 -19.49
C LYS A 155 0.43 10.29 -20.26
N ILE A 156 1.65 9.81 -20.05
CA ILE A 156 2.24 8.70 -20.80
C ILE A 156 1.78 7.34 -20.28
N TRP A 157 1.67 7.17 -18.96
CA TRP A 157 1.33 5.91 -18.30
C TRP A 157 -0.07 5.91 -17.68
N ARG A 158 -0.78 7.04 -17.77
CA ARG A 158 -2.04 7.30 -17.06
C ARG A 158 -1.83 7.06 -15.56
N PHE A 159 -2.76 6.40 -14.87
CA PHE A 159 -2.54 6.01 -13.48
C PHE A 159 -1.53 4.87 -13.41
N TYR A 160 -0.49 5.04 -12.59
CA TYR A 160 0.61 4.09 -12.54
C TYR A 160 1.21 3.96 -11.14
N LEU A 161 2.00 2.89 -10.98
CA LEU A 161 2.77 2.57 -9.79
C LEU A 161 4.01 1.76 -10.17
N LEU A 162 5.11 1.97 -9.44
CA LEU A 162 6.36 1.23 -9.63
C LEU A 162 6.63 0.29 -8.46
N THR A 163 7.16 -0.89 -8.77
CA THR A 163 7.71 -1.81 -7.77
C THR A 163 9.13 -2.20 -8.15
N LEU A 164 9.99 -2.43 -7.15
CA LEU A 164 11.32 -3.00 -7.32
C LEU A 164 11.50 -4.18 -6.36
N ASP A 165 11.61 -5.38 -6.92
CA ASP A 165 12.11 -6.55 -6.20
C ASP A 165 13.64 -6.48 -6.16
N SER A 166 14.20 -6.07 -5.03
CA SER A 166 15.65 -5.96 -4.86
C SER A 166 16.36 -7.31 -4.75
N ARG A 167 15.64 -8.39 -4.42
CA ARG A 167 16.22 -9.74 -4.41
C ARG A 167 16.47 -10.21 -5.84
N GLN A 168 15.46 -10.08 -6.69
CA GLN A 168 15.51 -10.49 -8.10
C GLN A 168 16.12 -9.42 -9.02
N GLY A 169 16.24 -8.17 -8.57
CA GLY A 169 16.69 -7.05 -9.41
C GLY A 169 15.68 -6.70 -10.52
N VAL A 170 14.39 -6.85 -10.26
CA VAL A 170 13.33 -6.67 -11.26
C VAL A 170 12.46 -5.48 -10.87
N MET A 171 12.38 -4.50 -11.76
CA MET A 171 11.44 -3.40 -11.66
C MET A 171 10.19 -3.70 -12.49
N LYS A 172 9.01 -3.39 -11.95
CA LYS A 172 7.74 -3.48 -12.69
C LYS A 172 7.04 -2.14 -12.67
N LEU A 173 6.57 -1.72 -13.83
CA LEU A 173 5.64 -0.62 -14.02
C LEU A 173 4.25 -1.22 -14.19
N PHE A 174 3.36 -0.92 -13.24
CA PHE A 174 1.94 -1.09 -13.39
C PHE A 174 1.39 0.21 -13.95
N TYR A 175 0.76 0.18 -15.11
CA TYR A 175 0.28 1.38 -15.81
C TYR A 175 -1.12 1.16 -16.37
N ASN A 176 -1.76 2.25 -16.81
CA ASN A 176 -3.16 2.26 -17.22
C ASN A 176 -4.07 1.62 -16.15
N ILE A 177 -3.81 1.96 -14.88
CA ILE A 177 -4.53 1.38 -13.74
C ILE A 177 -5.95 1.96 -13.71
N GLU A 178 -6.95 1.09 -13.73
CA GLU A 178 -8.37 1.46 -13.68
C GLU A 178 -9.14 0.54 -12.71
N PHE A 179 -10.31 1.00 -12.28
CA PHE A 179 -11.30 0.18 -11.60
C PHE A 179 -12.33 -0.30 -12.61
N ILE A 180 -12.76 -1.55 -12.47
CA ILE A 180 -13.84 -2.11 -13.27
C ILE A 180 -14.83 -2.90 -12.41
N GLY A 181 -16.09 -2.85 -12.81
CA GLY A 181 -17.15 -3.63 -12.20
C GLY A 181 -17.63 -3.10 -10.86
N PRO A 182 -18.65 -3.76 -10.29
CA PRO A 182 -19.40 -3.23 -9.15
C PRO A 182 -18.53 -3.02 -7.90
N PHE A 183 -17.43 -3.76 -7.75
CA PHE A 183 -16.60 -3.76 -6.55
C PHE A 183 -15.22 -3.12 -6.73
N ASN A 184 -15.05 -2.27 -7.74
CA ASN A 184 -13.78 -1.60 -8.05
C ASN A 184 -12.62 -2.59 -8.24
N LYS A 185 -12.81 -3.63 -9.06
CA LYS A 185 -11.72 -4.57 -9.37
C LYS A 185 -10.62 -3.81 -10.10
N LEU A 186 -9.38 -3.95 -9.64
CA LEU A 186 -8.24 -3.36 -10.33
C LEU A 186 -7.95 -4.11 -11.64
N ILE A 187 -7.79 -3.33 -12.71
CA ILE A 187 -7.21 -3.76 -13.98
C ILE A 187 -6.05 -2.84 -14.32
N TYR A 188 -5.04 -3.38 -15.01
CA TYR A 188 -3.81 -2.67 -15.33
C TYR A 188 -3.00 -3.46 -16.35
N GLN A 189 -2.10 -2.77 -17.04
CA GLN A 189 -1.04 -3.36 -17.85
C GLN A 189 0.28 -3.37 -17.05
N VAL A 190 1.16 -4.33 -17.34
CA VAL A 190 2.45 -4.47 -16.64
C VAL A 190 3.59 -4.47 -17.64
N LYS A 191 4.60 -3.63 -17.40
CA LYS A 191 5.90 -3.74 -18.06
C LYS A 191 6.97 -4.11 -17.05
N VAL A 192 7.74 -5.15 -17.38
CA VAL A 192 8.84 -5.64 -16.56
C VAL A 192 10.16 -5.13 -17.13
N PHE A 193 11.01 -4.60 -16.26
CA PHE A 193 12.35 -4.13 -16.56
C PHE A 193 13.35 -4.91 -15.71
N PRO A 194 14.21 -5.74 -16.31
CA PRO A 194 15.31 -6.38 -15.58
C PRO A 194 16.38 -5.33 -15.23
N ARG A 195 17.19 -5.60 -14.20
CA ARG A 195 18.21 -4.69 -13.68
C ARG A 195 19.04 -3.98 -14.74
N THR A 196 19.51 -4.72 -15.75
CA THR A 196 20.36 -4.20 -16.83
C THR A 196 19.65 -3.26 -17.80
N LYS A 197 18.32 -3.16 -17.73
CA LYS A 197 17.48 -2.40 -18.66
C LYS A 197 16.57 -1.40 -17.94
N PHE A 198 16.92 -0.95 -16.73
CA PHE A 198 16.12 0.04 -15.99
C PHE A 198 15.98 1.37 -16.74
N TYR A 199 17.02 1.80 -17.45
CA TYR A 199 16.96 3.01 -18.29
C TYR A 199 15.82 2.97 -19.32
N LYS A 200 15.37 1.77 -19.75
CA LYS A 200 14.23 1.62 -20.66
C LYS A 200 12.91 2.11 -20.06
N LEU A 201 12.82 2.24 -18.74
CA LEU A 201 11.66 2.85 -18.09
C LEU A 201 11.44 4.28 -18.61
N PHE A 202 12.48 5.10 -18.70
CA PHE A 202 12.36 6.52 -19.03
C PHE A 202 11.89 6.76 -20.48
N ILE A 203 12.24 5.85 -21.38
CA ILE A 203 11.86 5.90 -22.80
C ILE A 203 10.60 5.07 -23.11
N PHE A 204 10.02 4.38 -22.12
CA PHE A 204 8.85 3.53 -22.36
C PHE A 204 7.60 4.36 -22.66
N ARG A 205 7.03 4.16 -23.86
CA ARG A 205 5.79 4.75 -24.33
C ARG A 205 4.86 3.60 -24.78
N PRO A 206 3.92 3.14 -23.94
CA PRO A 206 3.03 2.04 -24.30
C PRO A 206 1.83 2.50 -25.12
N GLU A 207 1.30 1.58 -25.93
CA GLU A 207 -0.08 1.67 -26.40
C GLU A 207 -1.04 1.30 -25.26
N MET A 208 -2.12 2.08 -25.16
CA MET A 208 -3.14 1.88 -24.15
C MET A 208 -4.20 0.92 -24.66
N THR A 209 -4.48 -0.13 -23.90
CA THR A 209 -5.65 -0.97 -24.18
C THR A 209 -6.93 -0.14 -24.00
N GLN A 210 -7.92 -0.38 -24.87
CA GLN A 210 -9.22 0.29 -24.81
C GLN A 210 -9.93 0.09 -23.47
N LYS A 211 -10.79 1.05 -23.11
CA LYS A 211 -11.62 0.99 -21.91
C LYS A 211 -12.46 -0.28 -21.91
N SER A 212 -12.23 -1.11 -20.89
CA SER A 212 -13.00 -2.33 -20.69
C SER A 212 -14.39 -2.00 -20.12
N ARG A 213 -15.40 -2.73 -20.56
CA ARG A 213 -16.76 -2.68 -20.01
C ARG A 213 -17.20 -4.07 -19.62
N ILE A 214 -17.93 -4.18 -18.52
CA ILE A 214 -18.53 -5.45 -18.09
C ILE A 214 -20.01 -5.26 -17.78
N TYR A 215 -20.83 -6.20 -18.24
CA TYR A 215 -22.25 -6.25 -17.95
C TYR A 215 -22.51 -6.91 -16.61
N SER A 216 -23.49 -6.41 -15.88
CA SER A 216 -23.92 -7.02 -14.63
C SER A 216 -24.28 -8.50 -14.83
N ASN A 217 -23.92 -9.35 -13.86
CA ASN A 217 -24.18 -10.78 -13.92
C ASN A 217 -24.75 -11.30 -12.59
N LYS A 218 -25.37 -12.49 -12.65
CA LYS A 218 -26.05 -13.10 -11.48
C LYS A 218 -25.11 -13.28 -10.27
N HIS A 219 -23.82 -13.56 -10.50
CA HIS A 219 -22.84 -13.73 -9.44
C HIS A 219 -22.60 -12.43 -8.66
N TRP A 220 -22.42 -11.30 -9.35
CA TRP A 220 -22.25 -10.00 -8.69
C TRP A 220 -23.51 -9.53 -7.98
N LEU A 221 -24.68 -9.72 -8.58
CA LEU A 221 -25.95 -9.40 -7.92
C LEU A 221 -26.12 -10.18 -6.62
N LYS A 222 -25.81 -11.49 -6.62
CA LYS A 222 -25.80 -12.32 -5.40
C LYS A 222 -24.79 -11.80 -4.37
N LYS A 223 -23.63 -11.33 -4.81
CA LYS A 223 -22.60 -10.75 -3.92
C LYS A 223 -23.03 -9.40 -3.34
N ILE A 224 -23.72 -8.56 -4.12
CA ILE A 224 -24.32 -7.31 -3.62
C ILE A 224 -25.38 -7.66 -2.59
N ARG A 225 -26.29 -8.60 -2.88
CA ARG A 225 -27.33 -9.04 -1.95
C ARG A 225 -26.80 -9.48 -0.60
N LYS A 226 -25.74 -10.30 -0.61
CA LYS A 226 -25.07 -10.80 0.61
C LYS A 226 -24.24 -9.73 1.36
N LYS A 227 -24.11 -8.53 0.81
CA LYS A 227 -23.32 -7.45 1.42
C LYS A 227 -24.14 -6.76 2.53
N ASN A 228 -23.95 -7.27 3.75
CA ASN A 228 -24.72 -6.92 4.94
C ASN A 228 -23.92 -6.13 5.97
N ASP A 229 -22.83 -5.45 5.59
CA ASP A 229 -22.23 -4.46 6.49
C ASP A 229 -23.18 -3.27 6.70
N LEU A 230 -23.11 -2.63 7.88
CA LEU A 230 -24.02 -1.54 8.28
C LEU A 230 -24.16 -0.45 7.21
N VAL A 231 -23.05 -0.07 6.58
CA VAL A 231 -23.02 0.95 5.52
C VAL A 231 -23.81 0.50 4.30
N SER A 232 -23.61 -0.75 3.87
CA SER A 232 -24.28 -1.29 2.68
C SER A 232 -25.76 -1.58 2.95
N GLN A 233 -26.14 -2.02 4.15
CA GLN A 233 -27.54 -2.24 4.52
C GLN A 233 -28.32 -0.93 4.54
N LYS A 234 -27.79 0.09 5.24
CA LYS A 234 -28.40 1.42 5.29
C LYS A 234 -28.59 1.97 3.87
N PHE A 235 -27.55 1.91 3.05
CA PHE A 235 -27.62 2.36 1.66
C PHE A 235 -28.71 1.65 0.84
N LYS A 236 -28.85 0.33 0.96
CA LYS A 236 -29.87 -0.43 0.23
C LYS A 236 -31.29 -0.08 0.69
N LEU A 237 -31.49 0.11 1.99
CA LEU A 237 -32.78 0.50 2.56
C LEU A 237 -33.17 1.91 2.09
N ASP A 238 -32.24 2.86 2.18
CA ASP A 238 -32.43 4.23 1.70
C ASP A 238 -32.78 4.23 0.19
N PHE A 239 -32.06 3.44 -0.60
CA PHE A 239 -32.32 3.27 -2.03
C PHE A 239 -33.71 2.69 -2.30
N TYR A 240 -34.11 1.62 -1.58
CA TYR A 240 -35.43 1.02 -1.75
C TYR A 240 -36.56 1.99 -1.35
N ASN A 241 -36.39 2.75 -0.28
CA ASN A 241 -37.38 3.73 0.16
C ASN A 241 -37.58 4.85 -0.88
N ALA A 242 -36.49 5.27 -1.55
CA ALA A 242 -36.54 6.30 -2.57
C ALA A 242 -37.07 5.81 -3.93
N HIS A 243 -36.74 4.57 -4.34
CA HIS A 243 -37.00 4.10 -5.71
C HIS A 243 -38.02 2.95 -5.82
N ARG A 244 -38.44 2.36 -4.69
CA ARG A 244 -39.35 1.20 -4.60
C ARG A 244 -38.90 -0.03 -5.39
N ILE A 245 -37.61 -0.14 -5.68
CA ILE A 245 -36.96 -1.29 -6.34
C ILE A 245 -35.67 -1.63 -5.60
N THR A 246 -35.27 -2.90 -5.65
CA THR A 246 -34.00 -3.30 -5.02
C THR A 246 -32.79 -2.83 -5.83
N VAL A 247 -31.64 -2.66 -5.18
CA VAL A 247 -30.37 -2.34 -5.85
C VAL A 247 -30.03 -3.39 -6.90
N GLU A 248 -30.29 -4.66 -6.61
CA GLU A 248 -30.00 -5.78 -7.49
C GLU A 248 -30.85 -5.75 -8.76
N GLU A 249 -32.14 -5.42 -8.63
CA GLU A 249 -33.04 -5.26 -9.77
C GLU A 249 -32.63 -4.08 -10.63
N TYR A 250 -32.33 -2.94 -10.01
CA TYR A 250 -31.85 -1.75 -10.70
C TYR A 250 -30.57 -2.04 -11.51
N LEU A 251 -29.62 -2.78 -10.92
CA LEU A 251 -28.35 -3.11 -11.56
C LEU A 251 -28.43 -4.33 -12.50
N LYS A 252 -29.57 -5.00 -12.64
CA LYS A 252 -29.70 -6.25 -13.41
C LYS A 252 -29.35 -6.09 -14.89
N LYS A 253 -29.72 -4.95 -15.49
CA LYS A 253 -29.39 -4.58 -16.87
C LYS A 253 -28.26 -3.54 -16.95
N GLY A 254 -27.63 -3.23 -15.81
CA GLY A 254 -26.58 -2.22 -15.70
C GLY A 254 -25.26 -2.65 -16.34
N ARG A 255 -24.46 -1.66 -16.74
CA ARG A 255 -23.11 -1.84 -17.27
C ARG A 255 -22.11 -1.03 -16.44
N PHE A 256 -20.95 -1.62 -16.17
CA PHE A 256 -19.86 -0.96 -15.46
C PHE A 256 -18.71 -0.70 -16.44
N GLU A 257 -18.47 0.56 -16.72
CA GLU A 257 -17.30 1.01 -17.47
C GLU A 257 -16.06 1.06 -16.58
N ALA A 258 -14.89 1.06 -17.21
CA ALA A 258 -13.65 1.35 -16.52
C ALA A 258 -13.66 2.78 -15.96
N GLU A 259 -13.44 2.90 -14.66
CA GLU A 259 -13.41 4.15 -13.91
C GLU A 259 -12.01 4.41 -13.35
N TYR A 260 -11.72 5.67 -13.01
CA TYR A 260 -10.45 6.02 -12.40
C TYR A 260 -10.28 5.36 -11.02
N PRO A 261 -9.06 4.95 -10.64
CA PRO A 261 -8.79 4.22 -9.40
C PRO A 261 -8.73 5.15 -8.18
N ILE A 262 -9.70 6.07 -8.07
CA ILE A 262 -9.74 7.16 -7.09
C ILE A 262 -10.91 7.08 -6.13
N PHE A 263 -11.87 6.17 -6.35
CA PHE A 263 -13.09 6.09 -5.56
C PHE A 263 -12.97 5.08 -4.40
N ALA A 264 -13.35 5.53 -3.21
CA ALA A 264 -13.33 4.75 -1.98
C ALA A 264 -14.58 3.89 -1.81
N ASN A 265 -15.74 4.41 -2.20
CA ASN A 265 -16.95 3.59 -2.29
C ASN A 265 -16.87 2.66 -3.52
N PRO A 266 -17.55 1.50 -3.51
CA PRO A 266 -17.69 0.61 -4.67
C PRO A 266 -18.59 1.20 -5.77
N ALA A 267 -18.32 0.83 -7.03
CA ALA A 267 -19.04 1.34 -8.20
C ALA A 267 -20.55 1.09 -8.15
N TRP A 268 -20.99 -0.04 -7.61
CA TRP A 268 -22.42 -0.34 -7.52
C TRP A 268 -23.18 0.71 -6.68
N GLN A 269 -22.57 1.25 -5.62
CA GLN A 269 -23.22 2.31 -4.83
C GLN A 269 -23.25 3.64 -5.60
N ARG A 270 -22.16 3.99 -6.30
CA ARG A 270 -22.13 5.21 -7.14
C ARG A 270 -23.15 5.16 -8.26
N HIS A 271 -23.28 4.01 -8.93
CA HIS A 271 -24.27 3.80 -10.00
C HIS A 271 -25.72 3.90 -9.47
N CYS A 272 -25.92 3.60 -8.19
CA CYS A 272 -27.17 3.79 -7.47
C CYS A 272 -27.29 5.17 -6.79
N GLY A 273 -26.52 6.17 -7.22
CA GLY A 273 -26.67 7.55 -6.76
C GLY A 273 -25.87 7.93 -5.51
N GLN A 274 -25.06 7.03 -4.93
CA GLN A 274 -24.22 7.41 -3.80
C GLN A 274 -23.18 8.46 -4.20
N ILE A 275 -23.08 9.53 -3.42
CA ILE A 275 -22.04 10.55 -3.59
C ILE A 275 -20.65 9.89 -3.63
N SER A 276 -19.87 10.27 -4.63
CA SER A 276 -18.52 9.74 -4.85
C SER A 276 -17.58 10.19 -3.75
N ARG A 277 -17.02 9.24 -2.99
CA ARG A 277 -16.00 9.52 -1.97
C ARG A 277 -14.63 9.16 -2.53
N ARG A 278 -13.66 10.09 -2.46
CA ARG A 278 -12.30 9.84 -2.95
C ARG A 278 -11.43 9.09 -1.94
N LEU A 279 -10.52 8.28 -2.46
CA LEU A 279 -9.42 7.67 -1.71
C LEU A 279 -8.41 8.75 -1.31
N ARG A 280 -7.71 8.51 -0.19
CA ARG A 280 -6.57 9.34 0.21
C ARG A 280 -5.32 8.89 -0.56
N GLN A 281 -5.02 9.60 -1.64
CA GLN A 281 -3.91 9.31 -2.56
C GLN A 281 -3.00 10.53 -2.67
N PRO A 282 -2.02 10.71 -1.76
CA PRO A 282 -1.28 11.96 -1.64
C PRO A 282 -0.43 12.32 -2.86
N LEU A 283 -0.08 11.32 -3.68
CA LEU A 283 0.74 11.46 -4.88
C LEU A 283 -0.04 12.00 -6.08
N LEU A 284 -1.36 11.92 -6.07
CA LEU A 284 -2.19 12.63 -7.03
C LEU A 284 -2.23 14.10 -6.60
N LYS A 285 -1.91 15.00 -7.55
CA LYS A 285 -2.13 16.43 -7.32
C LYS A 285 -3.63 16.64 -7.07
N LYS A 286 -3.95 17.45 -6.06
CA LYS A 286 -5.32 17.95 -5.90
C LYS A 286 -5.63 18.91 -7.03
#